data_AF-A0A528TQY2-F1
#
_entry.id   AF-A0A528TQY2-F1
#
_cell.length_a   1.000
_cell.length_b   1.000
_cell.length_c   1.000
_cell.angle_alpha   90.00
_cell.angle_beta   90.00
_cell.angle_gamma   90.00
#
_symmetry.space_group_name_H-M   'P 1'
#
loop_
_entity.id
_entity.type
_entity.pdbx_description
1 polymer ?
#
loop_
_entity_poly.entity_id
_entity_poly.type
_entity_poly.pdbx_seq_one_letter_code
_entity_poly.pdbx_strand_id
1 'polypeptide(L)'
;MRLTRLFLSAALLSAAIPMAPALAVPALQAHRAVYDLTLNKASDRSGITGISGRMVYEFNGSPCEGYTVKFRFVTQIVTSENTRLTDQQTTTFEDAEGKTFSFVTKSFVDQNLDKEVKGMATREPKGLKVNIDKPEKNTLELAATQFPTQHLVELIGKAE
;
A
#
# COMPACT_ATOMS: atom_id res chain seq x y z
N MET A 1 30.28 -10.85 78.46
CA MET A 1 30.14 -9.84 77.38
C MET A 1 31.01 -10.23 76.20
N ARG A 2 30.41 -10.64 75.08
CA ARG A 2 30.97 -10.53 73.71
C ARG A 2 29.91 -11.05 72.74
N LEU A 3 29.15 -10.11 72.17
CA LEU A 3 28.16 -10.37 71.12
C LEU A 3 28.86 -10.27 69.76
N THR A 4 28.98 -11.40 69.08
CA THR A 4 29.44 -11.50 67.69
C THR A 4 28.29 -11.07 66.77
N ARG A 5 28.46 -9.94 66.07
CA ARG A 5 27.50 -9.45 65.06
C ARG A 5 27.72 -10.20 63.76
N LEU A 6 26.75 -11.03 63.38
CA LEU A 6 26.67 -11.67 62.06
C LEU A 6 26.15 -10.62 61.06
N PHE A 7 26.99 -10.15 60.15
CA PHE A 7 26.56 -9.32 59.03
C PHE A 7 26.03 -10.23 57.91
N LEU A 8 24.72 -10.22 57.67
CA LEU A 8 24.10 -10.85 56.51
C LEU A 8 24.22 -9.89 55.32
N SER A 9 25.13 -10.18 54.39
CA SER A 9 25.21 -9.49 53.10
C SER A 9 24.12 -10.03 52.17
N ALA A 10 23.04 -9.26 51.98
CA ALA A 10 22.02 -9.56 50.98
C ALA A 10 22.54 -9.19 49.58
N ALA A 11 22.95 -10.20 48.80
CA ALA A 11 23.31 -10.02 47.40
C ALA A 11 22.02 -9.87 46.57
N LEU A 12 21.69 -8.64 46.19
CA LEU A 12 20.67 -8.33 45.19
C LEU A 12 21.17 -8.79 43.81
N LEU A 13 20.72 -9.95 43.34
CA LEU A 13 20.85 -10.34 41.94
C LEU A 13 19.93 -9.44 41.10
N SER A 14 20.51 -8.43 40.44
CA SER A 14 19.85 -7.74 39.33
C SER A 14 19.69 -8.73 38.17
N ALA A 15 18.48 -9.25 37.99
CA ALA A 15 18.10 -9.95 36.78
C ALA A 15 18.08 -8.94 35.62
N ALA A 16 19.16 -8.91 34.83
CA ALA A 16 19.20 -8.18 33.58
C ALA A 16 18.25 -8.88 32.59
N ILE A 17 17.07 -8.32 32.39
CA ILE A 17 16.14 -8.76 31.35
C ILE A 17 16.78 -8.34 30.02
N PRO A 18 17.11 -9.28 29.10
CA PRO A 18 17.56 -8.90 27.77
C PRO A 18 16.37 -8.26 27.04
N MET A 19 16.39 -6.93 26.92
CA MET A 19 15.54 -6.23 25.96
C MET A 19 16.04 -6.61 24.57
N ALA A 20 15.38 -7.58 23.95
CA ALA A 20 15.51 -7.78 22.51
C ALA A 20 15.16 -6.46 21.81
N PRO A 21 15.97 -6.00 20.84
CA PRO A 21 15.61 -4.83 20.06
C PRO A 21 14.29 -5.12 19.37
N ALA A 22 13.27 -4.32 19.68
CA ALA A 22 12.05 -4.32 18.91
C ALA A 22 12.44 -3.89 17.49
N LEU A 23 12.33 -4.80 16.52
CA LEU A 23 12.39 -4.44 15.11
C LEU A 23 11.23 -3.46 14.88
N ALA A 24 11.54 -2.17 14.85
CA ALA A 24 10.57 -1.14 14.58
C ALA A 24 10.07 -1.39 13.14
N VAL A 25 8.78 -1.67 13.00
CA VAL A 25 8.14 -1.71 11.69
C VAL A 25 8.45 -0.38 11.00
N PRO A 26 8.97 -0.38 9.75
CA PRO A 26 9.25 0.84 9.02
C PRO A 26 8.07 1.81 9.11
N ALA A 27 8.31 2.99 9.69
CA ALA A 27 7.27 3.97 9.91
C ALA A 27 6.91 4.66 8.59
N LEU A 28 5.83 4.19 7.94
CA LEU A 28 5.34 4.80 6.71
C LEU A 28 4.77 6.19 6.99
N GLN A 29 5.40 7.21 6.42
CA GLN A 29 4.98 8.60 6.59
C GLN A 29 3.82 8.94 5.67
N ALA A 30 2.78 9.57 6.23
CA ALA A 30 1.71 10.15 5.43
C ALA A 30 2.25 11.30 4.58
N HIS A 31 1.93 11.30 3.29
CA HIS A 31 2.43 12.30 2.35
C HIS A 31 1.55 12.41 1.11
N ARG A 32 1.78 13.48 0.36
CA ARG A 32 1.24 13.70 -0.98
C ARG A 32 2.37 14.02 -1.94
N ALA A 33 2.47 13.24 -3.01
CA ALA A 33 3.46 13.41 -4.07
C ALA A 33 2.76 13.66 -5.41
N VAL A 34 3.29 14.61 -6.18
CA VAL A 34 2.81 14.96 -7.52
C VAL A 34 3.95 14.78 -8.50
N TYR A 35 3.69 14.06 -9.59
CA TYR A 35 4.68 13.71 -10.59
C TYR A 35 4.18 14.16 -11.96
N ASP A 36 5.02 14.89 -12.70
CA ASP A 36 4.78 15.17 -14.11
C ASP A 36 5.31 13.99 -14.95
N LEU A 37 4.49 13.53 -15.89
CA LEU A 37 4.76 12.35 -16.71
C LEU A 37 5.13 12.78 -18.12
N THR A 38 6.22 12.23 -18.64
CA THR A 38 6.69 12.44 -20.01
C THR A 38 7.03 11.12 -20.67
N LEU A 39 6.83 11.04 -21.99
CA LEU A 39 7.23 9.88 -22.76
C LEU A 39 8.75 9.68 -22.72
N ASN A 40 9.20 8.53 -22.23
CA ASN A 40 10.61 8.14 -22.30
C ASN A 40 10.91 7.42 -23.64
N LYS A 41 10.08 6.42 -23.98
CA LYS A 41 10.24 5.62 -25.20
C LYS A 41 8.89 5.16 -25.73
N ALA A 42 8.73 5.16 -27.06
CA ALA A 42 7.63 4.50 -27.77
C ALA A 42 8.22 3.54 -28.82
N SER A 43 7.57 2.40 -29.03
CA SER A 43 7.90 1.51 -30.14
C SER A 43 7.06 1.86 -31.37
N ASP A 44 7.57 1.59 -32.57
CA ASP A 44 6.86 1.88 -33.82
C ASP A 44 5.46 1.22 -33.85
N ARG A 45 5.35 -0.01 -33.33
CA ARG A 45 4.09 -0.75 -33.26
C ARG A 45 3.05 -0.10 -32.35
N SER A 46 3.45 0.75 -31.40
CA SER A 46 2.51 1.42 -30.50
C SER A 46 1.70 2.52 -31.21
N GLY A 47 2.20 3.08 -32.31
CA GLY A 47 1.61 4.24 -32.98
C GLY A 47 1.63 5.53 -32.14
N ILE A 48 2.22 5.50 -30.94
CA ILE A 48 2.28 6.63 -30.01
C ILE A 48 3.40 7.57 -30.45
N THR A 49 3.03 8.82 -30.69
CA THR A 49 3.96 9.91 -31.05
C THR A 49 4.26 10.81 -29.85
N GLY A 50 3.45 10.76 -28.79
CA GLY A 50 3.68 11.53 -27.58
C GLY A 50 2.85 11.07 -26.39
N ILE A 51 3.39 11.26 -25.18
CA ILE A 51 2.65 11.14 -23.91
C ILE A 51 3.09 12.28 -23.00
N SER A 52 2.10 12.96 -22.43
CA SER A 52 2.26 13.90 -21.32
C SER A 52 1.19 13.64 -20.27
N GLY A 53 1.48 13.90 -19.00
CA GLY A 53 0.49 13.66 -17.97
C GLY A 53 0.92 14.10 -16.58
N ARG A 54 0.11 13.71 -15.61
CA ARG A 54 0.39 13.93 -14.19
C ARG A 54 -0.15 12.79 -13.35
N MET A 55 0.64 12.37 -12.38
CA MET A 55 0.28 11.42 -11.35
C MET A 55 0.24 12.11 -10.00
N VAL A 56 -0.84 11.92 -9.24
CA VAL A 56 -0.96 12.36 -7.85
C VAL A 56 -1.11 11.12 -6.98
N TYR A 57 -0.25 10.99 -5.99
CA TYR A 57 -0.26 9.89 -5.03
C TYR A 57 -0.38 10.47 -3.62
N GLU A 58 -1.42 10.06 -2.90
CA GLU A 58 -1.69 10.46 -1.52
C GLU A 58 -1.74 9.20 -0.66
N PHE A 59 -0.84 9.14 0.31
CA PHE A 59 -0.74 8.07 1.29
C PHE A 59 -1.07 8.65 2.67
N ASN A 60 -2.11 8.14 3.31
CA ASN A 60 -2.56 8.59 4.63
C ASN A 60 -2.82 7.39 5.54
N GLY A 61 -2.86 7.65 6.84
CA GLY A 61 -3.15 6.66 7.86
C GLY A 61 -1.97 6.36 8.76
N SER A 62 -2.09 5.28 9.52
CA SER A 62 -1.13 4.91 10.55
C SER A 62 -1.20 3.40 10.83
N PRO A 63 -0.20 2.83 11.54
CA PRO A 63 -0.24 1.42 11.93
C PRO A 63 -1.47 1.03 12.76
N CYS A 64 -2.11 1.99 13.45
CA CYS A 64 -3.28 1.73 14.30
C CYS A 64 -4.61 1.90 13.54
N GLU A 65 -4.68 2.85 12.61
CA GLU A 65 -5.92 3.19 11.90
C GLU A 65 -6.09 2.39 10.60
N GLY A 66 -4.99 1.84 10.07
CA GLY A 66 -4.91 1.36 8.69
C GLY A 66 -4.48 2.48 7.74
N TYR A 67 -4.43 2.15 6.45
CA TYR A 67 -3.85 3.01 5.43
C TYR A 67 -4.83 3.27 4.30
N THR A 68 -4.99 4.55 3.94
CA THR A 68 -5.76 4.98 2.78
C THR A 68 -4.81 5.49 1.70
N VAL A 69 -4.96 4.97 0.49
CA VAL A 69 -4.22 5.47 -0.68
C VAL A 69 -5.20 6.05 -1.69
N LYS A 70 -4.93 7.28 -2.14
CA LYS A 70 -5.60 7.87 -3.30
C LYS A 70 -4.57 8.08 -4.38
N PHE A 71 -4.89 7.62 -5.57
CA PHE A 71 -4.02 7.66 -6.73
C PHE A 71 -4.81 8.20 -7.91
N ARG A 72 -4.31 9.25 -8.55
CA ARG A 72 -4.88 9.80 -9.78
C ARG A 72 -3.83 9.87 -10.85
N PHE A 73 -4.09 9.22 -11.98
CA PHE A 73 -3.15 9.10 -13.09
C PHE A 73 -3.81 9.62 -14.36
N VAL A 74 -3.42 10.83 -14.77
CA VAL A 74 -3.96 11.50 -15.95
C VAL A 74 -2.89 11.49 -17.03
N THR A 75 -3.21 10.95 -18.20
CA THR A 75 -2.32 11.02 -19.37
C THR A 75 -3.06 11.39 -20.63
N GLN A 76 -2.44 12.28 -21.40
CA GLN A 76 -2.80 12.57 -22.77
C GLN A 76 -1.84 11.79 -23.67
N ILE A 77 -2.41 10.88 -24.45
CA ILE A 77 -1.69 10.02 -25.38
C ILE A 77 -1.97 10.54 -26.79
N VAL A 78 -0.91 10.83 -27.54
CA VAL A 78 -0.97 11.32 -28.91
C VAL A 78 -0.47 10.22 -29.84
N THR A 79 -1.22 9.96 -30.91
CA THR A 79 -0.83 9.11 -32.03
C THR A 79 -0.76 9.95 -33.31
N SER A 80 -0.46 9.32 -34.44
CA SER A 80 -0.53 9.99 -35.75
C SER A 80 -1.95 10.42 -36.15
N GLU A 81 -2.98 9.77 -35.60
CA GLU A 81 -4.38 9.95 -36.05
C GLU A 81 -5.25 10.64 -35.00
N ASN A 82 -4.94 10.47 -33.72
CA ASN A 82 -5.80 10.93 -32.64
C ASN A 82 -5.02 11.34 -31.38
N THR A 83 -5.71 12.07 -30.52
CA THR A 83 -5.29 12.34 -29.15
C THR A 83 -6.37 11.79 -28.21
N ARG A 84 -5.95 11.07 -27.17
CA ARG A 84 -6.85 10.47 -26.18
C ARG A 84 -6.44 10.89 -24.78
N LEU A 85 -7.38 11.41 -24.01
CA LEU A 85 -7.20 11.70 -22.60
C LEU A 85 -7.67 10.51 -21.76
N THR A 86 -6.82 10.03 -20.87
CA THR A 86 -7.17 9.01 -19.88
C THR A 86 -6.97 9.55 -18.49
N ASP A 87 -7.93 9.31 -17.60
CA ASP A 87 -7.86 9.65 -16.18
C ASP A 87 -8.27 8.43 -15.37
N GLN A 88 -7.33 7.84 -14.65
CA GLN A 88 -7.58 6.76 -13.72
C GLN A 88 -7.54 7.27 -12.29
N GLN A 89 -8.64 7.10 -11.57
CA GLN A 89 -8.79 7.49 -10.18
C GLN A 89 -8.99 6.23 -9.34
N THR A 90 -8.01 5.93 -8.48
CA THR A 90 -8.02 4.78 -7.60
C THR A 90 -8.04 5.26 -6.15
N THR A 91 -8.88 4.64 -5.33
CA THR A 91 -8.85 4.80 -3.87
C THR A 91 -8.87 3.42 -3.23
N THR A 92 -7.97 3.20 -2.29
CA THR A 92 -7.88 1.94 -1.55
C THR A 92 -7.79 2.18 -0.05
N PHE A 93 -8.22 1.18 0.71
CA PHE A 93 -8.05 1.14 2.15
C PHE A 93 -7.57 -0.25 2.58
N GLU A 94 -6.53 -0.30 3.39
CA GLU A 94 -6.03 -1.50 4.06
C GLU A 94 -6.21 -1.33 5.56
N ASP A 95 -6.80 -2.33 6.23
CA ASP A 95 -6.89 -2.28 7.70
C ASP A 95 -5.51 -2.42 8.37
N ALA A 96 -5.44 -2.01 9.63
CA ALA A 96 -4.23 -2.04 10.44
C ALA A 96 -3.60 -3.44 10.57
N GLU A 97 -4.41 -4.49 10.53
CA GLU A 97 -3.97 -5.89 10.64
C GLU A 97 -3.60 -6.51 9.28
N GLY A 98 -3.80 -5.78 8.18
CA GLY A 98 -3.62 -6.25 6.81
C GLY A 98 -4.57 -7.38 6.41
N LYS A 99 -5.74 -7.51 7.04
CA LYS A 99 -6.71 -8.60 6.78
C LYS A 99 -7.65 -8.30 5.62
N THR A 100 -7.96 -7.03 5.41
CA THR A 100 -8.90 -6.57 4.39
C THR A 100 -8.28 -5.48 3.52
N PHE A 101 -8.72 -5.45 2.27
CA PHE A 101 -8.32 -4.47 1.26
C PHE A 101 -9.54 -4.06 0.45
N SER A 102 -10.01 -2.84 0.69
CA SER A 102 -11.09 -2.23 -0.10
C SER A 102 -10.49 -1.45 -1.25
N PHE A 103 -11.08 -1.54 -2.44
CA PHE A 103 -10.60 -0.82 -3.61
C PHE A 103 -11.74 -0.32 -4.48
N VAL A 104 -11.54 0.87 -5.04
CA VAL A 104 -12.35 1.40 -6.13
C VAL A 104 -11.41 2.03 -7.15
N THR A 105 -11.58 1.68 -8.42
CA THR A 105 -10.88 2.29 -9.54
C THR A 105 -11.91 2.73 -10.58
N LYS A 106 -11.87 4.01 -10.92
CA LYS A 106 -12.66 4.61 -12.00
C LYS A 106 -11.70 5.00 -13.11
N SER A 107 -12.00 4.58 -14.33
CA SER A 107 -11.26 4.92 -15.53
C SER A 107 -12.15 5.79 -16.40
N PHE A 108 -11.66 6.97 -16.76
CA PHE A 108 -12.31 7.90 -17.66
C PHE A 108 -11.52 8.01 -18.95
N VAL A 109 -12.22 8.08 -20.06
CA VAL A 109 -11.69 8.30 -21.40
C VAL A 109 -12.38 9.54 -21.95
N ASP A 110 -11.57 10.53 -22.34
CA ASP A 110 -12.07 11.81 -22.86
C ASP A 110 -13.17 12.39 -21.96
N GLN A 111 -12.92 12.32 -20.64
CA GLN A 111 -13.78 12.77 -19.54
C GLN A 111 -15.06 11.96 -19.29
N ASN A 112 -15.34 10.93 -20.10
CA ASN A 112 -16.46 10.04 -19.92
C ASN A 112 -16.06 8.82 -19.09
N LEU A 113 -16.91 8.39 -18.16
CA LEU A 113 -16.67 7.16 -17.40
C LEU A 113 -16.68 5.96 -18.34
N ASP A 114 -15.56 5.28 -18.45
CA ASP A 114 -15.38 4.09 -19.29
C ASP A 114 -15.55 2.81 -18.46
N LYS A 115 -14.93 2.76 -17.29
CA LYS A 115 -14.96 1.58 -16.42
C LYS A 115 -14.94 1.94 -14.95
N GLU A 116 -15.67 1.18 -14.15
CA GLU A 116 -15.57 1.20 -12.68
C GLU A 116 -15.37 -0.23 -12.16
N VAL A 117 -14.32 -0.42 -11.39
CA VAL A 117 -14.05 -1.65 -10.66
C VAL A 117 -14.08 -1.33 -9.17
N LYS A 118 -14.95 -1.99 -8.42
CA LYS A 118 -15.08 -1.82 -6.99
C LYS A 118 -15.20 -3.17 -6.33
N GLY A 119 -14.51 -3.35 -5.21
CA GLY A 119 -14.59 -4.58 -4.45
C GLY A 119 -13.84 -4.53 -3.14
N MET A 120 -13.80 -5.67 -2.48
CA MET A 120 -13.08 -5.90 -1.23
C MET A 120 -12.44 -7.28 -1.28
N ALA A 121 -11.16 -7.35 -0.92
CA ALA A 121 -10.43 -8.57 -0.72
C ALA A 121 -10.25 -8.81 0.79
N THR A 122 -10.45 -10.06 1.23
CA THR A 122 -10.35 -10.47 2.63
C THR A 122 -9.47 -11.71 2.70
N ARG A 123 -8.46 -11.69 3.57
CA ARG A 123 -7.62 -12.85 3.83
C ARG A 123 -8.42 -13.91 4.58
N GLU A 124 -8.35 -15.13 4.09
CA GLU A 124 -8.95 -16.31 4.71
C GLU A 124 -7.86 -17.34 5.03
N PRO A 125 -8.10 -18.33 5.91
CA PRO A 125 -7.07 -19.30 6.30
C PRO A 125 -6.46 -20.09 5.12
N LYS A 126 -7.18 -20.23 4.01
CA LYS A 126 -6.76 -20.99 2.82
C LYS A 126 -6.34 -20.11 1.64
N GLY A 127 -6.39 -18.79 1.77
CA GLY A 127 -6.12 -17.90 0.64
C GLY A 127 -6.70 -16.50 0.80
N LEU A 128 -7.19 -15.96 -0.31
CA LEU A 128 -7.76 -14.61 -0.38
C LEU A 128 -9.09 -14.67 -1.11
N LYS A 129 -10.16 -14.23 -0.42
CA LYS A 129 -11.48 -14.08 -1.02
C LYS A 129 -11.67 -12.66 -1.53
N VAL A 130 -12.05 -12.51 -2.78
CA VAL A 130 -12.28 -11.20 -3.42
C VAL A 130 -13.73 -11.09 -3.84
N ASN A 131 -14.47 -10.16 -3.24
CA ASN A 131 -15.83 -9.81 -3.63
C ASN A 131 -15.78 -8.56 -4.51
N ILE A 132 -16.29 -8.68 -5.72
CA ILE A 132 -16.42 -7.60 -6.70
C ILE A 132 -17.87 -7.11 -6.67
N ASP A 133 -18.06 -5.79 -6.51
CA ASP A 133 -19.36 -5.11 -6.56
C ASP A 133 -19.66 -4.51 -7.94
N LYS A 134 -18.60 -4.04 -8.63
CA LYS A 134 -18.65 -3.40 -9.95
C LYS A 134 -17.51 -3.91 -10.83
N PRO A 135 -17.70 -4.02 -12.16
CA PRO A 135 -18.90 -3.61 -12.90
C PRO A 135 -20.10 -4.55 -12.70
N GLU A 136 -19.83 -5.82 -12.42
CA GLU A 136 -20.81 -6.86 -12.13
C GLU A 136 -20.41 -7.60 -10.85
N LYS A 137 -21.42 -8.10 -10.12
CA LYS A 137 -21.16 -8.82 -8.88
C LYS A 137 -20.49 -10.15 -9.16
N ASN A 138 -19.35 -10.39 -8.54
CA ASN A 138 -18.62 -11.65 -8.66
C ASN A 138 -17.81 -11.93 -7.39
N THR A 139 -17.49 -13.20 -7.15
CA THR A 139 -16.60 -13.62 -6.07
C THR A 139 -15.49 -14.49 -6.66
N LEU A 140 -14.25 -14.21 -6.27
CA LEU A 140 -13.06 -14.95 -6.67
C LEU A 140 -12.36 -15.47 -5.42
N GLU A 141 -11.85 -16.70 -5.51
CA GLU A 141 -10.96 -17.28 -4.49
C GLU A 141 -9.55 -17.36 -5.10
N LEU A 142 -8.58 -16.73 -4.44
CA LEU A 142 -7.20 -16.64 -4.90
C LEU A 142 -6.26 -17.28 -3.87
N ALA A 143 -5.04 -17.60 -4.31
CA ALA A 143 -3.98 -18.04 -3.40
C ALA A 143 -3.63 -16.94 -2.40
N ALA A 144 -3.06 -17.35 -1.26
CA ALA A 144 -2.60 -16.41 -0.24
C ALA A 144 -1.56 -15.43 -0.82
N THR A 145 -1.76 -14.14 -0.54
CA THR A 145 -0.88 -13.05 -0.99
C THR A 145 -0.94 -11.87 -0.01
N GLN A 146 -0.19 -10.82 -0.29
CA GLN A 146 -0.13 -9.59 0.49
C GLN A 146 -0.86 -8.44 -0.22
N PHE A 147 -1.34 -7.47 0.56
CA PHE A 147 -1.84 -6.22 0.00
C PHE A 147 -0.70 -5.19 -0.11
N PRO A 148 -0.90 -4.11 -0.89
CA PRO A 148 0.18 -3.20 -1.28
C PRO A 148 0.98 -2.62 -0.11
N THR A 149 0.34 -2.26 0.99
CA THR A 149 1.03 -1.63 2.12
C THR A 149 1.92 -2.63 2.86
N GLN A 150 1.45 -3.86 3.11
CA GLN A 150 2.34 -4.86 3.74
C GLN A 150 3.48 -5.27 2.81
N HIS A 151 3.22 -5.32 1.49
CA HIS A 151 4.26 -5.54 0.51
C HIS A 151 5.33 -4.43 0.52
N LEU A 152 4.92 -3.16 0.64
CA LEU A 152 5.84 -2.02 0.76
C LEU A 152 6.66 -2.09 2.06
N VAL A 153 6.02 -2.40 3.19
CA VAL A 153 6.71 -2.57 4.47
C VAL A 153 7.76 -3.68 4.39
N GLU A 154 7.41 -4.83 3.81
CA GLU A 154 8.36 -5.93 3.61
C GLU A 154 9.52 -5.52 2.70
N LEU A 155 9.23 -4.80 1.60
CA LEU A 155 10.24 -4.32 0.67
C LEU A 155 11.25 -3.41 1.36
N ILE A 156 10.79 -2.44 2.16
CA ILE A 156 11.67 -1.53 2.90
C ILE A 156 12.51 -2.32 3.91
N GLY A 157 11.88 -3.19 4.71
CA GLY A 157 12.59 -4.00 5.69
C GLY A 157 13.60 -4.99 5.10
N LYS A 158 13.47 -5.36 3.82
CA LYS A 158 14.45 -6.19 3.10
C LYS A 158 15.58 -5.38 2.45
N ALA A 159 15.40 -4.08 2.27
CA ALA A 159 16.39 -3.19 1.67
C ALA A 159 17.37 -2.62 2.72
N GLU A 160 16.96 -2.59 3.99
CA GLU A 160 17.79 -2.25 5.16
C GLU A 160 18.71 -3.41 5.57
#